data_AF-A0A359LIL4-F1
#
_entry.id   AF-A0A359LIL4-F1
#
_cell.length_a   1.000
_cell.length_b   1.000
_cell.length_c   1.000
_cell.angle_alpha   90.00
_cell.angle_beta   90.00
_cell.angle_gamma   90.00
#
_symmetry.space_group_name_H-M   'P 1'
#
loop_
_entity.id
_entity.type
_entity.pdbx_description
1 polymer ?
#
loop_
_entity_poly.entity_id
_entity_poly.type
_entity_poly.pdbx_seq_one_letter_code
_entity_poly.pdbx_strand_id
1 'polypeptide(L)'
;MALESDIPGWYLNLRTWQRYEKEWGDWHPFPITLPVHLFYALNKAFDIILEEGLKQRWTRHKKVAGILCDYLEDAGISLLVTDKDCLLPTVTSAVLPSPMKSEDLQKYMQARYGIIIAGGVRLLRKRVFRVGHIAYSANEFLINRVISGIDCFMKNNRLSNFIETVVITCTLT
;
A
#
# COMPACT_ATOMS: atom_id res chain seq x y z
N MET A 1 34.79 4.89 20.94
CA MET A 1 33.90 5.11 19.77
C MET A 1 34.68 4.70 18.53
N ALA A 2 34.04 4.04 17.57
CA ALA A 2 34.66 3.71 16.28
C ALA A 2 35.02 5.00 15.52
N LEU A 3 36.24 5.06 14.97
CA LEU A 3 36.71 6.13 14.09
C LEU A 3 35.98 6.06 12.74
N GLU A 4 35.99 7.15 11.96
CA GLU A 4 35.37 7.17 10.63
C GLU A 4 35.97 6.08 9.70
N SER A 5 37.27 5.80 9.86
CA SER A 5 38.02 4.74 9.17
C SER A 5 37.53 3.33 9.48
N ASP A 6 36.83 3.14 10.61
CA ASP A 6 36.42 1.83 11.09
C ASP A 6 35.05 1.41 10.53
N ILE A 7 34.35 2.32 9.83
CA ILE A 7 33.02 2.09 9.26
C ILE A 7 33.19 1.71 7.77
N PRO A 8 32.79 0.49 7.36
CA PRO A 8 32.86 0.08 5.97
C PRO A 8 31.94 0.92 5.09
N GLY A 9 32.50 1.44 4.00
CA GLY A 9 31.76 2.24 3.02
C GLY A 9 31.79 3.74 3.33
N TRP A 10 31.94 4.55 2.28
CA TRP A 10 32.08 5.99 2.39
C TRP A 10 30.73 6.72 2.27
N TYR A 11 29.91 6.35 1.28
CA TYR A 11 28.68 7.08 0.96
C TYR A 11 27.59 6.94 2.04
N LEU A 12 27.45 5.77 2.68
CA LEU A 12 26.44 5.54 3.72
C LEU A 12 26.96 5.82 5.13
N ASN A 13 28.20 6.30 5.27
CA ASN A 13 28.79 6.63 6.55
C ASN A 13 28.37 8.03 6.99
N LEU A 14 27.42 8.12 7.93
CA LEU A 14 26.91 9.41 8.44
C LEU A 14 27.99 10.29 9.09
N ARG A 15 29.12 9.72 9.54
CA ARG A 15 30.25 10.52 10.04
C ARG A 15 30.94 11.29 8.92
N THR A 16 31.03 10.70 7.73
CA THR A 16 31.49 11.39 6.54
C THR A 16 30.58 12.59 6.26
N TRP A 17 29.26 12.39 6.19
CA TRP A 17 28.31 13.49 5.98
C TRP A 17 28.43 14.60 7.03
N GLN A 18 28.52 14.25 8.31
CA GLN A 18 28.72 15.22 9.39
C GLN A 18 30.05 15.98 9.28
N ARG A 19 31.13 15.33 8.80
CA ARG A 19 32.41 16.01 8.55
C ARG A 19 32.25 17.08 7.47
N TYR A 20 31.69 16.72 6.32
CA TYR A 20 31.50 17.65 5.20
C TYR A 20 30.53 18.79 5.56
N GLU A 21 29.50 18.53 6.36
CA GLU A 21 28.64 19.59 6.91
C GLU A 21 29.44 20.63 7.70
N LYS A 22 30.40 20.18 8.54
CA LYS A 22 31.22 21.06 9.38
C LYS A 22 32.36 21.73 8.63
N GLU A 23 33.08 20.98 7.81
CA GLU A 23 34.27 21.46 7.11
C GLU A 23 33.93 22.33 5.90
N TRP A 24 32.82 22.04 5.19
CA TRP A 24 32.40 22.71 3.95
C TRP A 24 31.08 23.49 4.12
N GLY A 25 30.75 23.85 5.36
CA GLY A 25 29.48 24.46 5.80
C GLY A 25 29.04 25.70 5.02
N ASP A 26 30.01 26.49 4.57
CA ASP A 26 29.86 27.81 3.94
C ASP A 26 29.55 27.76 2.44
N TRP A 27 29.70 26.61 1.79
CA TRP A 27 29.45 26.48 0.36
C TRP A 27 28.76 25.17 -0.04
N HIS A 28 29.37 24.03 0.29
CA HIS A 28 28.89 22.72 -0.15
C HIS A 28 28.94 21.73 1.03
N PRO A 29 28.00 21.83 1.99
CA PRO A 29 27.99 21.05 3.24
C PRO A 29 27.62 19.57 3.05
N PHE A 30 27.92 19.01 1.87
CA PHE A 30 27.59 17.66 1.48
C PHE A 30 28.79 17.01 0.79
N PRO A 31 29.04 15.70 1.04
CA PRO A 31 30.13 14.98 0.40
C PRO A 31 29.90 14.76 -1.11
N ILE A 32 28.67 14.95 -1.59
CA ILE A 32 28.25 14.69 -2.97
C ILE A 32 27.27 15.76 -3.45
N THR A 33 27.18 15.93 -4.77
CA THR A 33 26.13 16.75 -5.38
C THR A 33 24.76 16.14 -5.12
N LEU A 34 23.91 16.86 -4.39
CA LEU A 34 22.58 16.39 -4.04
C LEU A 34 21.61 16.41 -5.23
N PRO A 35 20.61 15.52 -5.26
CA PRO A 35 19.51 15.58 -6.21
C PRO A 35 18.57 16.74 -5.83
N VAL A 36 18.92 17.97 -6.25
CA VAL A 36 18.27 19.23 -5.86
C VAL A 36 16.74 19.16 -5.99
N HIS A 37 16.21 18.56 -7.06
CA HIS A 37 14.77 18.44 -7.28
C HIS A 37 14.06 17.56 -6.24
N LEU A 38 14.73 16.53 -5.70
CA LEU A 38 14.15 15.70 -4.64
C LEU A 38 14.05 16.47 -3.32
N PHE A 39 14.98 17.39 -3.04
CA PHE A 39 14.90 18.25 -1.86
C PHE A 39 13.76 19.26 -1.97
N TYR A 40 13.55 19.88 -3.13
CA TYR A 40 12.38 20.72 -3.36
C TYR A 40 11.06 19.94 -3.20
N ALA A 41 10.98 18.73 -3.77
CA ALA A 41 9.82 17.86 -3.61
C ALA A 41 9.59 17.46 -2.15
N LEU A 42 10.66 17.15 -1.40
CA LEU A 42 10.60 16.82 0.01
C LEU A 42 10.12 18.01 0.85
N ASN A 43 10.64 19.21 0.60
CA ASN A 43 10.21 20.42 1.27
C ASN A 43 8.70 20.66 1.05
N LYS A 44 8.24 20.56 -0.20
CA LYS A 44 6.81 20.71 -0.50
C LYS A 44 5.96 19.61 0.13
N ALA A 45 6.47 18.38 0.22
CA ALA A 45 5.80 17.30 0.92
C ALA A 45 5.64 17.59 2.42
N PHE A 46 6.64 18.20 3.06
CA PHE A 46 6.51 18.67 4.45
C PHE A 46 5.47 19.77 4.58
N ASP A 47 5.46 20.77 3.70
CA ASP A 47 4.42 21.82 3.72
C ASP A 47 3.02 21.20 3.68
N ILE A 48 2.76 20.27 2.76
CA ILE A 48 1.46 19.57 2.64
C ILE A 48 1.10 18.81 3.94
N ILE A 49 2.08 18.15 4.57
CA ILE A 49 1.87 17.40 5.82
C ILE A 49 1.55 18.35 6.98
N LEU A 50 2.26 19.47 7.07
CA LEU A 50 2.14 20.44 8.15
C LEU A 50 0.88 21.32 8.01
N GLU A 51 0.51 21.69 6.78
CA GLU A 51 -0.73 22.40 6.44
C GLU A 51 -1.98 21.58 6.86
N GLU A 52 -1.97 20.27 6.62
CA GLU A 52 -3.02 19.36 7.11
C GLU A 52 -2.91 19.13 8.63
N GLY A 53 -1.71 19.07 9.16
CA GLY A 53 -1.43 18.74 10.56
C GLY A 53 -1.41 17.23 10.85
N LEU A 54 -0.44 16.80 11.65
CA LEU A 54 -0.15 15.37 11.88
C LEU A 54 -1.33 14.59 12.45
N LYS A 55 -2.03 15.13 13.44
CA LYS A 55 -3.18 14.44 14.07
C LYS A 55 -4.30 14.21 13.07
N GLN A 56 -4.62 15.21 12.26
CA GLN A 56 -5.69 15.15 11.26
C GLN A 56 -5.31 14.16 10.15
N ARG A 57 -4.03 14.20 9.73
CA ARG A 57 -3.47 13.23 8.80
C ARG A 57 -3.59 11.79 9.31
N TRP A 58 -3.20 11.51 10.55
CA TRP A 58 -3.35 10.15 11.13
C TRP A 58 -4.81 9.72 11.21
N THR A 59 -5.72 10.60 11.65
CA THR A 59 -7.15 10.33 11.71
C THR A 59 -7.70 9.98 10.32
N ARG A 60 -7.32 10.71 9.28
CA ARG A 60 -7.75 10.43 7.90
C ARG A 60 -7.28 9.05 7.43
N HIS A 61 -6.03 8.70 7.68
CA HIS A 61 -5.49 7.38 7.29
C HIS A 61 -6.23 6.25 8.04
N LYS A 62 -6.45 6.40 9.36
CA LYS A 62 -7.24 5.44 10.16
C LYS A 62 -8.68 5.30 9.65
N LYS A 63 -9.35 6.41 9.32
CA LYS A 63 -10.71 6.41 8.76
C LYS A 63 -10.77 5.62 7.46
N VAL A 64 -9.87 5.91 6.52
CA VAL A 64 -9.84 5.26 5.20
C VAL A 64 -9.51 3.77 5.32
N ALA A 65 -8.56 3.41 6.19
CA ALA A 65 -8.26 2.02 6.48
C ALA A 65 -9.48 1.27 7.05
N GLY A 66 -10.20 1.89 8.00
CA GLY A 66 -11.43 1.35 8.59
C GLY A 66 -12.50 1.07 7.55
N ILE A 67 -12.81 2.05 6.68
CA ILE A 67 -13.80 1.89 5.60
C ILE A 67 -13.50 0.66 4.73
N LEU A 68 -12.24 0.46 4.36
CA LEU A 68 -11.85 -0.70 3.57
C LEU A 68 -11.95 -2.00 4.38
N CYS A 69 -11.46 -2.01 5.61
CA CYS A 69 -11.50 -3.19 6.47
C CYS A 69 -12.94 -3.67 6.72
N ASP A 70 -13.83 -2.75 7.10
CA ASP A 70 -15.24 -3.04 7.37
C ASP A 70 -15.91 -3.63 6.12
N TYR A 71 -15.71 -3.00 4.96
CA TYR A 71 -16.23 -3.53 3.69
C TYR A 71 -15.71 -4.94 3.38
N LEU A 72 -14.42 -5.20 3.56
CA LEU A 72 -13.84 -6.50 3.25
C LEU A 72 -14.41 -7.60 4.15
N GLU A 73 -14.53 -7.33 5.46
CA GLU A 73 -15.14 -8.24 6.42
C GLU A 73 -16.61 -8.53 6.02
N ASP A 74 -17.40 -7.50 5.73
CA ASP A 74 -18.80 -7.62 5.30
C ASP A 74 -18.97 -8.37 3.98
N ALA A 75 -18.01 -8.22 3.05
CA ALA A 75 -17.99 -8.92 1.77
C ALA A 75 -17.59 -10.42 1.89
N GLY A 76 -17.22 -10.87 3.10
CA GLY A 76 -16.73 -12.23 3.36
C GLY A 76 -15.29 -12.44 2.92
N ILE A 77 -14.48 -11.37 2.89
CA ILE A 77 -13.05 -11.40 2.56
C ILE A 77 -12.26 -11.21 3.86
N SER A 78 -11.58 -12.27 4.30
CA SER A 78 -10.83 -12.22 5.56
C SER A 78 -9.62 -11.29 5.47
N LEU A 79 -9.42 -10.46 6.48
CA LEU A 79 -8.16 -9.73 6.66
C LEU A 79 -7.02 -10.71 6.94
N LEU A 80 -5.82 -10.40 6.46
CA LEU A 80 -4.64 -11.23 6.72
C LEU A 80 -4.18 -11.10 8.19
N VAL A 81 -4.29 -9.88 8.74
CA VAL A 81 -4.00 -9.60 10.15
C VAL A 81 -5.31 -9.69 10.91
N THR A 82 -5.40 -10.62 11.84
CA THR A 82 -6.62 -10.89 12.62
C THR A 82 -6.74 -9.99 13.84
N ASP A 83 -5.62 -9.52 14.38
CA ASP A 83 -5.59 -8.58 15.49
C ASP A 83 -5.81 -7.15 14.97
N LYS A 84 -6.95 -6.54 15.35
CA LYS A 84 -7.33 -5.19 14.90
C LYS A 84 -6.37 -4.12 15.41
N ASP A 85 -5.71 -4.32 16.54
CA ASP A 85 -4.73 -3.37 17.08
C ASP A 85 -3.41 -3.37 16.29
N CYS A 86 -3.14 -4.45 15.55
CA CYS A 86 -1.96 -4.58 14.68
C CYS A 86 -2.21 -4.09 13.24
N LEU A 87 -3.40 -3.58 12.90
CA LEU A 87 -3.70 -3.11 11.55
C LEU A 87 -2.96 -1.81 11.22
N LEU A 88 -2.33 -1.78 10.06
CA LEU A 88 -1.64 -0.59 9.56
C LEU A 88 -2.64 0.39 8.92
N PRO A 89 -2.60 1.69 9.28
CA PRO A 89 -3.51 2.69 8.72
C PRO A 89 -3.14 3.12 7.29
N THR A 90 -2.10 2.54 6.68
CA THR A 90 -1.58 2.93 5.35
C THR A 90 -1.67 1.82 4.31
N VAL A 91 -1.91 0.58 4.74
CA VAL A 91 -2.04 -0.58 3.85
C VAL A 91 -2.92 -1.65 4.49
N THR A 92 -3.91 -2.13 3.75
CA THR A 92 -4.76 -3.26 4.18
C THR A 92 -4.40 -4.50 3.36
N SER A 93 -4.16 -5.61 4.04
CA SER A 93 -3.88 -6.91 3.41
C SER A 93 -5.02 -7.87 3.68
N ALA A 94 -5.51 -8.55 2.65
CA ALA A 94 -6.67 -9.43 2.76
C ALA A 94 -6.50 -10.70 1.91
N VAL A 95 -7.26 -11.73 2.26
CA VAL A 95 -7.20 -13.07 1.69
C VAL A 95 -8.48 -13.32 0.90
N LEU A 96 -8.34 -13.50 -0.41
CA LEU A 96 -9.48 -13.88 -1.23
C LEU A 96 -9.97 -15.29 -0.88
N PRO A 97 -11.29 -15.52 -0.91
CA PRO A 97 -11.85 -16.85 -0.71
C PRO A 97 -11.47 -17.78 -1.85
N SER A 98 -11.31 -19.06 -1.55
CA SER A 98 -11.10 -20.11 -2.56
C SER A 98 -12.35 -20.24 -3.45
N PRO A 99 -12.23 -20.49 -4.77
CA PRO A 99 -11.01 -20.73 -5.54
C PRO A 99 -10.37 -19.49 -6.18
N MET A 100 -10.78 -18.28 -5.79
CA MET A 100 -10.33 -17.03 -6.42
C MET A 100 -8.83 -16.78 -6.21
N LYS A 101 -8.18 -16.18 -7.21
CA LYS A 101 -6.74 -15.85 -7.16
C LYS A 101 -6.55 -14.34 -7.12
N SER A 102 -5.57 -13.92 -6.33
CA SER A 102 -5.15 -12.52 -6.20
C SER A 102 -4.70 -11.91 -7.53
N GLU A 103 -4.08 -12.71 -8.40
CA GLU A 103 -3.64 -12.24 -9.72
C GLU A 103 -4.83 -11.88 -10.63
N ASP A 104 -5.93 -12.62 -10.54
CA ASP A 104 -7.13 -12.37 -11.34
C ASP A 104 -7.81 -11.07 -10.89
N LEU A 105 -7.87 -10.82 -9.58
CA LEU A 105 -8.34 -9.54 -9.04
C LEU A 105 -7.44 -8.38 -9.50
N GLN A 106 -6.12 -8.52 -9.43
CA GLN A 106 -5.18 -7.47 -9.88
C GLN A 106 -5.40 -7.11 -11.36
N LYS A 107 -5.48 -8.12 -12.23
CA LYS A 107 -5.75 -7.93 -13.66
C LYS A 107 -7.11 -7.28 -13.89
N TYR A 108 -8.13 -7.71 -13.18
CA TYR A 108 -9.48 -7.16 -13.28
C TYR A 108 -9.53 -5.68 -12.87
N MET A 109 -8.95 -5.34 -11.72
CA MET A 109 -8.91 -3.96 -11.22
C MET A 109 -8.16 -3.03 -12.19
N GLN A 110 -7.03 -3.49 -12.73
CA GLN A 110 -6.27 -2.73 -13.71
C GLN A 110 -7.06 -2.53 -15.01
N ALA A 111 -7.61 -3.61 -15.57
CA ALA A 111 -8.28 -3.57 -16.87
C ALA A 111 -9.63 -2.83 -16.86
N ARG A 112 -10.41 -2.95 -15.78
CA ARG A 112 -11.77 -2.39 -15.70
C ARG A 112 -11.85 -1.04 -14.99
N TYR A 113 -10.98 -0.81 -14.00
CA TYR A 113 -11.04 0.40 -13.16
C TYR A 113 -9.82 1.30 -13.32
N GLY A 114 -8.76 0.85 -14.00
CA GLY A 114 -7.48 1.57 -14.06
C GLY A 114 -6.78 1.63 -12.70
N ILE A 115 -7.08 0.69 -11.79
CA ILE A 115 -6.57 0.68 -10.42
C ILE A 115 -5.54 -0.43 -10.27
N ILE A 116 -4.36 -0.07 -9.76
CA ILE A 116 -3.30 -1.02 -9.42
C ILE A 116 -3.38 -1.32 -7.92
N ILE A 117 -3.59 -2.60 -7.59
CA ILE A 117 -3.41 -3.13 -6.24
C ILE A 117 -2.26 -4.14 -6.26
N ALA A 118 -1.66 -4.42 -5.11
CA ALA A 118 -0.52 -5.33 -5.03
C ALA A 118 -0.95 -6.74 -4.63
N GLY A 119 -0.31 -7.76 -5.20
CA GLY A 119 -0.44 -9.13 -4.73
C GLY A 119 0.33 -9.42 -3.43
N GLY A 120 0.12 -10.64 -2.92
CA GLY A 120 0.96 -11.25 -1.89
C GLY A 120 2.35 -11.61 -2.42
N VAL A 121 3.27 -11.83 -1.49
CA VAL A 121 4.68 -12.14 -1.80
C VAL A 121 4.99 -13.58 -1.36
N ARG A 122 5.84 -14.27 -2.11
CA ARG A 122 6.25 -15.67 -1.85
C ARG A 122 5.03 -16.59 -1.64
N LEU A 123 4.90 -17.22 -0.47
CA LEU A 123 3.86 -18.18 -0.14
C LEU A 123 2.44 -17.58 -0.21
N LEU A 124 2.33 -16.25 -0.10
CA LEU A 124 1.05 -15.55 -0.09
C LEU A 124 0.55 -15.14 -1.48
N ARG A 125 1.37 -15.30 -2.53
CA ARG A 125 1.13 -14.75 -3.88
C ARG A 125 -0.21 -15.16 -4.50
N LYS A 126 -0.69 -16.37 -4.21
CA LYS A 126 -1.90 -16.90 -4.86
C LYS A 126 -3.19 -16.27 -4.34
N ARG A 127 -3.31 -15.98 -3.04
CA ARG A 127 -4.58 -15.60 -2.40
C ARG A 127 -4.59 -14.25 -1.72
N VAL A 128 -3.44 -13.74 -1.30
CA VAL A 128 -3.37 -12.45 -0.61
C VAL A 128 -3.28 -11.31 -1.62
N PHE A 129 -4.00 -10.24 -1.37
CA PHE A 129 -3.81 -8.95 -2.03
C PHE A 129 -3.65 -7.84 -0.98
N ARG A 130 -3.12 -6.70 -1.41
CA ARG A 130 -2.80 -5.55 -0.57
C ARG A 130 -3.26 -4.28 -1.28
N VAL A 131 -3.98 -3.45 -0.55
CA VAL A 131 -4.44 -2.14 -1.00
C VAL A 131 -3.68 -1.09 -0.21
N GLY A 132 -2.83 -0.33 -0.90
CA GLY A 132 -2.16 0.83 -0.33
C GLY A 132 -3.10 2.03 -0.32
N HIS A 133 -3.22 2.67 0.83
CA HIS A 133 -4.01 3.90 1.04
C HIS A 133 -3.17 4.88 1.86
N ILE A 134 -1.98 5.19 1.34
CA ILE A 134 -1.00 6.09 1.96
C ILE A 134 -0.96 7.45 1.27
N ALA A 135 -0.71 8.51 2.05
CA ALA A 135 -0.55 9.88 1.58
C ALA A 135 -1.76 10.38 0.79
N TYR A 136 -1.61 10.68 -0.51
CA TYR A 136 -2.70 11.16 -1.36
C TYR A 136 -3.80 10.12 -1.55
N SER A 137 -3.43 8.82 -1.57
CA SER A 137 -4.38 7.73 -1.74
C SER A 137 -5.21 7.40 -0.49
N ALA A 138 -4.85 7.94 0.69
CA ALA A 138 -5.69 7.92 1.88
C ALA A 138 -6.88 8.89 1.72
N ASN A 139 -7.76 8.59 0.78
CA ASN A 139 -8.88 9.42 0.39
C ASN A 139 -10.13 8.55 0.25
N GLU A 140 -11.24 9.02 0.82
CA GLU A 140 -12.50 8.29 0.87
C GLU A 140 -13.10 8.03 -0.53
N PHE A 141 -12.99 9.00 -1.45
CA PHE A 141 -13.43 8.80 -2.82
C PHE A 141 -12.62 7.70 -3.51
N LEU A 142 -11.29 7.71 -3.35
CA LEU A 142 -10.41 6.72 -3.98
C LEU A 142 -10.63 5.32 -3.39
N ILE A 143 -10.78 5.20 -2.06
CA ILE A 143 -11.03 3.90 -1.44
C ILE A 143 -12.40 3.32 -1.83
N ASN A 144 -13.42 4.16 -1.97
CA ASN A 144 -14.74 3.72 -2.43
C ASN A 144 -14.72 3.23 -3.89
N ARG A 145 -13.85 3.80 -4.74
CA ARG A 145 -13.61 3.25 -6.09
C ARG A 145 -12.95 1.88 -6.05
N VAL A 146 -11.99 1.67 -5.13
CA VAL A 146 -11.37 0.35 -4.91
C VAL A 146 -12.44 -0.66 -4.46
N ILE A 147 -13.24 -0.29 -3.47
CA ILE A 147 -14.35 -1.11 -2.95
C ILE A 147 -15.31 -1.50 -4.07
N SER A 148 -15.74 -0.54 -4.89
CA SER A 148 -16.63 -0.79 -6.03
C SER A 148 -16.04 -1.80 -7.03
N GLY A 149 -14.73 -1.74 -7.27
CA GLY A 149 -14.04 -2.68 -8.15
C GLY A 149 -13.95 -4.09 -7.56
N ILE A 150 -13.63 -4.19 -6.27
CA ILE A 150 -13.62 -5.46 -5.54
C ILE A 150 -15.03 -6.07 -5.51
N ASP A 151 -16.06 -5.28 -5.21
CA ASP A 151 -17.46 -5.72 -5.18
C ASP A 151 -17.90 -6.32 -6.52
N CYS A 152 -17.62 -5.61 -7.62
CA CYS A 152 -17.96 -6.07 -8.95
C CYS A 152 -17.20 -7.36 -9.32
N PHE A 153 -15.91 -7.45 -8.96
CA PHE A 153 -15.14 -8.69 -9.14
C PHE A 153 -15.76 -9.86 -8.37
N MET A 154 -16.11 -9.66 -7.10
CA MET A 154 -16.70 -10.69 -6.24
C MET A 154 -18.05 -11.17 -6.78
N LYS A 155 -18.92 -10.25 -7.23
CA LYS A 155 -20.21 -10.58 -7.83
C LYS A 155 -20.06 -11.40 -9.12
N ASN A 156 -19.14 -11.01 -10.01
CA ASN A 156 -18.90 -11.73 -11.26
C ASN A 156 -18.44 -13.18 -11.02
N ASN A 157 -17.57 -13.41 -10.02
CA ASN A 157 -17.09 -14.75 -9.68
C ASN A 157 -18.15 -15.61 -8.94
N ARG A 158 -19.06 -14.99 -8.17
CA ARG A 158 -20.18 -15.73 -7.56
C ARG A 158 -21.17 -16.22 -8.62
N LEU A 159 -21.46 -15.37 -9.63
CA LEU A 159 -22.36 -15.73 -10.73
C LEU A 159 -21.79 -16.81 -11.64
N SER A 160 -20.50 -16.76 -11.98
CA SER A 160 -19.85 -17.81 -12.78
C SER A 160 -19.89 -19.16 -12.08
N ASN A 161 -19.59 -19.21 -10.78
CA ASN A 161 -19.63 -20.44 -9.99
C ASN A 161 -21.05 -21.01 -9.89
N PHE A 162 -22.07 -20.15 -9.81
CA PHE A 162 -23.47 -20.59 -9.81
C PHE A 162 -23.85 -21.24 -11.15
N ILE A 163 -23.50 -20.61 -12.28
CA ILE A 163 -23.80 -21.15 -13.61
C ILE A 163 -23.07 -22.49 -13.84
N GLU A 164 -21.78 -22.59 -13.49
CA GLU A 164 -21.03 -23.85 -13.60
C GLU A 164 -21.67 -24.97 -12.76
N THR A 165 -22.09 -24.66 -11.52
CA THR A 165 -22.76 -25.63 -10.65
C THR A 165 -24.07 -26.11 -11.26
N VAL A 166 -24.91 -25.19 -11.76
CA VAL A 166 -26.20 -25.52 -12.39
C VAL A 166 -26.00 -26.35 -13.65
N VAL A 167 -25.05 -25.99 -14.51
CA VAL A 167 -24.74 -26.75 -15.74
C VAL A 167 -24.28 -28.16 -15.43
N ILE A 168 -23.37 -28.33 -14.45
CA ILE A 168 -22.89 -29.66 -14.03
C ILE A 168 -24.05 -30.51 -13.51
N THR A 169 -24.94 -29.93 -12.69
CA THR A 169 -26.11 -30.66 -12.17
C THR A 169 -27.12 -31.05 -13.25
N CYS A 170 -27.28 -30.23 -14.30
CA CYS A 170 -28.18 -30.55 -15.41
C CYS A 170 -27.60 -31.57 -16.41
N THR A 171 -26.28 -31.70 -16.53
CA THR A 171 -25.64 -32.70 -17.41
C THR A 171 -25.53 -34.09 -16.79
N LEU A 172 -25.78 -34.24 -15.48
CA LEU A 172 -25.72 -35.49 -14.74
C LEU A 172 -27.11 -36.10 -14.44
N THR A 173 -28.17 -35.54 -15.02
CA THR A 173 -29.57 -36.04 -14.99
C THR A 173 -30.03 -36.35 -16.39
#